data_AF-X1R823-F1
#
_entry.id   AF-X1R823-F1
#
_cell.length_a   1.000
_cell.length_b   1.000
_cell.length_c   1.000
_cell.angle_alpha   90.00
_cell.angle_beta   90.00
_cell.angle_gamma   90.00
#
_symmetry.space_group_name_H-M   'P 1'
#
loop_
_entity.id
_entity.type
_entity.pdbx_description
1 polymer ?
#
loop_
_entity_poly.entity_id
_entity_poly.type
_entity_poly.pdbx_seq_one_letter_code
_entity_poly.pdbx_strand_id
1 'polypeptide(L)'
;MRKGEITKVSGPLVVAKGMTGSKMYDVVRVSEERLVSEIIELSGDTASIQVYEETSGIGPGEPVYMTDHPLFVELGPGLIESIFDGIQRPLDIIRDQTGDNISRGIEIPALERDIKWHFKPLVKKGDVVKPGDIIGEVKETVLVIHKIMMPHHTEGKVKTIKQGEFLVTDTICEVETKNGLVSLTMLQRWPVRQPRPYKERLAPTVLLPTGQRVIDTFFPIAKGGTACCPGPFGSGKTVIQHQLAKWAEAEIIVYIGCGERGNEMTDVLMEFPKLKDPLSGEPLMKRTVLIANTSNMP
;
A
#
# COMPACT_ATOMS: atom_id res chain seq x y z
N MET A 1 6.02 21.71 15.59
CA MET A 1 6.72 20.58 14.95
C MET A 1 8.19 20.70 15.26
N ARG A 2 8.84 19.61 15.69
CA ARG A 2 10.30 19.58 15.80
C ARG A 2 10.89 19.73 14.39
N LYS A 3 11.87 20.61 14.25
CA LYS A 3 12.48 20.97 12.97
C LYS A 3 13.98 20.74 13.07
N GLY A 4 14.50 19.91 12.19
CA GLY A 4 15.92 19.81 11.89
C GLY A 4 16.33 20.77 10.78
N GLU A 5 17.61 20.78 10.46
CA GLU A 5 18.20 21.63 9.43
C GLU A 5 19.16 20.80 8.56
N ILE A 6 19.02 20.90 7.24
CA ILE A 6 19.89 20.19 6.29
C ILE A 6 21.33 20.71 6.44
N THR A 7 22.29 19.80 6.50
CA THR A 7 23.72 20.09 6.54
C THR A 7 24.45 19.64 5.28
N LYS A 8 23.94 18.61 4.59
CA LYS A 8 24.55 18.05 3.38
C LYS A 8 23.47 17.43 2.48
N VAL A 9 23.66 17.57 1.17
CA VAL A 9 22.84 16.91 0.13
C VAL A 9 23.81 16.19 -0.82
N SER A 10 23.54 14.91 -1.11
CA SER A 10 24.38 14.06 -1.95
C SER A 10 23.52 13.08 -2.74
N GLY A 11 22.97 13.55 -3.87
CA GLY A 11 21.95 12.81 -4.61
C GLY A 11 20.72 12.59 -3.72
N PRO A 12 20.15 11.36 -3.63
CA PRO A 12 18.96 11.11 -2.82
C PRO A 12 19.25 11.07 -1.31
N LEU A 13 20.52 11.16 -0.89
CA LEU A 13 20.92 11.16 0.51
C LEU A 13 21.03 12.60 1.03
N VAL A 14 20.25 12.92 2.06
CA VAL A 14 20.28 14.19 2.79
C VAL A 14 20.73 13.93 4.22
N VAL A 15 21.59 14.79 4.76
CA VAL A 15 21.98 14.76 6.18
C VAL A 15 21.43 16.00 6.85
N ALA A 16 20.83 15.83 8.03
CA ALA A 16 20.28 16.93 8.82
C ALA A 16 20.76 16.88 10.28
N LYS A 17 20.94 18.05 10.90
CA LYS A 17 21.21 18.25 12.34
C LYS A 17 19.93 18.67 13.07
N GLY A 18 19.93 18.67 14.39
CA GLY A 18 18.74 18.96 15.19
C GLY A 18 17.72 17.83 15.14
N MET A 19 18.19 16.59 14.91
CA MET A 19 17.37 15.40 14.73
C MET A 19 17.21 14.58 16.02
N THR A 20 17.61 15.14 17.17
CA THR A 20 17.46 14.49 18.47
C THR A 20 16.00 14.10 18.75
N GLY A 21 15.80 12.82 19.08
CA GLY A 21 14.51 12.25 19.41
C GLY A 21 13.66 11.84 18.21
N SER A 22 14.21 11.85 16.99
CA SER A 22 13.67 11.09 15.86
C SER A 22 13.98 9.59 16.02
N LYS A 23 13.23 8.73 15.35
CA LYS A 23 13.47 7.29 15.33
C LYS A 23 13.93 6.82 13.95
N MET A 24 14.64 5.71 13.98
CA MET A 24 15.01 4.93 12.80
C MET A 24 13.73 4.60 12.00
N TYR A 25 13.73 4.87 10.69
CA TYR A 25 12.60 4.65 9.77
C TYR A 25 11.40 5.59 9.93
N ASP A 26 11.51 6.64 10.75
CA ASP A 26 10.49 7.68 10.76
C ASP A 26 10.49 8.43 9.42
N VAL A 27 9.30 8.74 8.93
CA VAL A 27 9.12 9.61 7.77
C VAL A 27 9.39 11.05 8.20
N VAL A 28 10.07 11.79 7.34
CA VAL A 28 10.33 13.21 7.51
C VAL A 28 10.00 13.95 6.23
N ARG A 29 9.75 15.26 6.34
CA ARG A 29 9.52 16.15 5.20
C ARG A 29 10.74 17.04 5.03
N VAL A 30 11.45 16.87 3.92
CA VAL A 30 12.69 17.61 3.63
C VAL A 30 12.38 18.85 2.81
N SER A 31 13.07 19.96 3.08
CA SER A 31 12.89 21.26 2.40
C SER A 31 11.53 21.93 2.70
N GLU A 32 11.40 23.20 2.30
CA GLU A 32 10.12 23.91 2.25
C GLU A 32 9.15 23.23 1.26
N GLU A 33 9.67 22.48 0.28
CA GLU A 33 8.89 21.64 -0.65
C GLU A 33 8.27 20.39 0.01
N ARG A 34 8.62 20.07 1.26
CA ARG A 34 8.07 18.94 2.04
C ARG A 34 8.20 17.56 1.37
N LEU A 35 9.34 17.31 0.75
CA LEU A 35 9.64 16.05 0.06
C LEU A 35 9.52 14.86 1.00
N VAL A 36 8.78 13.83 0.61
CA VAL A 36 8.63 12.60 1.39
C VAL A 36 9.97 11.90 1.49
N SER A 37 10.41 11.66 2.71
CA SER A 37 11.72 11.07 2.99
C SER A 37 11.66 10.16 4.21
N GLU A 38 12.64 9.27 4.35
CA GLU A 38 12.75 8.34 5.47
C GLU A 38 14.13 8.45 6.13
N ILE A 39 14.17 8.45 7.46
CA ILE A 39 15.44 8.35 8.21
C ILE A 39 16.00 6.93 8.04
N ILE A 40 17.24 6.82 7.54
CA ILE A 40 17.96 5.56 7.33
C ILE A 40 19.16 5.34 8.27
N GLU A 41 19.61 6.39 8.97
CA GLU A 41 20.65 6.31 9.99
C GLU A 41 20.50 7.43 11.02
N LEU A 42 20.87 7.17 12.27
CA LEU A 42 20.92 8.16 13.34
C LEU A 42 22.30 8.13 14.01
N SER A 43 22.93 9.30 14.11
CA SER A 43 24.23 9.49 14.77
C SER A 43 24.22 10.74 15.63
N GLY A 44 24.03 10.56 16.94
CA GLY A 44 23.89 11.67 17.89
C GLY A 44 22.70 12.56 17.55
N ASP A 45 22.97 13.83 17.26
CA ASP A 45 21.96 14.83 16.83
C ASP A 45 21.78 14.91 15.31
N THR A 46 22.50 14.07 14.55
CA THR A 46 22.43 14.03 13.09
C THR A 46 21.67 12.80 12.59
N ALA A 47 20.96 12.96 11.48
CA ALA A 47 20.27 11.87 10.80
C ALA A 47 20.67 11.83 9.32
N SER A 48 20.90 10.62 8.80
CA SER A 48 20.97 10.36 7.35
C SER A 48 19.57 10.01 6.87
N ILE A 49 19.10 10.72 5.85
CA ILE A 49 17.73 10.70 5.35
C ILE A 49 17.77 10.32 3.87
N GLN A 50 17.02 9.28 3.51
CA GLN A 50 16.77 8.91 2.13
C GLN A 50 15.52 9.67 1.64
N VAL A 51 15.68 10.50 0.61
CA VAL A 51 14.57 11.20 -0.03
C VAL A 51 13.98 10.30 -1.12
N TYR A 52 12.65 10.15 -1.16
CA TYR A 52 11.94 9.36 -2.19
C TYR A 52 11.42 10.22 -3.34
N GLU A 53 11.99 11.42 -3.48
CA GLU A 53 11.66 12.44 -4.47
C GLU A 53 12.95 13.06 -5.00
N GLU A 54 12.87 13.71 -6.17
CA GLU A 54 14.02 14.39 -6.78
C GLU A 54 14.54 15.51 -5.86
N THR A 55 15.85 15.50 -5.56
CA THR A 55 16.49 16.41 -4.61
C THR A 55 17.10 17.65 -5.26
N SER A 56 17.04 17.76 -6.59
CA SER A 56 17.56 18.93 -7.31
C SER A 56 17.00 20.25 -6.75
N GLY A 57 17.88 21.18 -6.38
CA GLY A 57 17.49 22.50 -5.88
C GLY A 57 17.34 22.62 -4.36
N ILE A 58 17.45 21.52 -3.59
CA ILE A 58 17.52 21.58 -2.13
C ILE A 58 18.97 21.71 -1.66
N GLY A 59 19.20 22.39 -0.53
CA GLY A 59 20.54 22.65 -0.01
C GLY A 59 20.64 22.81 1.51
N PRO A 60 21.86 22.95 2.04
CA PRO A 60 22.09 23.20 3.46
C PRO A 60 21.37 24.45 3.98
N GLY A 61 20.87 24.40 5.21
CA GLY A 61 20.12 25.47 5.87
C GLY A 61 18.60 25.33 5.77
N GLU A 62 18.10 24.47 4.87
CA GLU A 62 16.67 24.21 4.72
C GLU A 62 16.09 23.33 5.84
N PRO A 63 14.77 23.43 6.11
CA PRO A 63 14.10 22.62 7.13
C PRO A 63 14.10 21.11 6.85
N VAL A 64 14.05 20.34 7.94
CA VAL A 64 13.49 18.99 7.95
C VAL A 64 12.38 18.91 9.00
N TYR A 65 11.16 18.58 8.61
CA TYR A 65 10.03 18.44 9.52
C TYR A 65 9.82 16.99 9.91
N MET A 66 9.78 16.71 11.22
CA MET A 66 9.53 15.36 11.75
C MET A 66 8.04 15.03 11.71
N THR A 67 7.70 13.83 11.25
CA THR A 67 6.31 13.33 11.32
C THR A 67 6.05 12.45 12.55
N ASP A 68 7.11 12.00 13.23
CA ASP A 68 7.09 11.14 14.42
C ASP A 68 6.42 9.77 14.20
N HIS A 69 6.36 9.33 12.95
CA HIS A 69 5.81 8.04 12.59
C HIS A 69 6.54 7.40 11.39
N PRO A 70 6.53 6.06 11.27
CA PRO A 70 7.13 5.38 10.13
C PRO A 70 6.31 5.54 8.85
N LEU A 71 6.83 5.02 7.74
CA LEU A 71 6.10 4.94 6.48
C LEU A 71 4.94 3.96 6.62
N PHE A 72 3.73 4.45 6.40
CA PHE A 72 2.50 3.67 6.44
C PHE A 72 1.90 3.50 5.06
N VAL A 73 1.19 2.39 4.89
CA VAL A 73 0.17 2.25 3.87
C VAL A 73 -1.22 2.33 4.51
N GLU A 74 -2.14 2.90 3.75
CA GLU A 74 -3.57 2.94 4.04
C GLU A 74 -4.24 1.70 3.45
N LEU A 75 -5.01 1.00 4.28
CA LEU A 75 -5.66 -0.25 3.96
C LEU A 75 -7.15 -0.14 4.26
N GLY A 76 -7.99 -0.26 3.23
CA GLY A 76 -9.43 -0.15 3.32
C GLY A 76 -10.08 -0.20 1.94
N PRO A 77 -11.42 -0.01 1.86
CA PRO A 77 -12.14 0.06 0.59
C PRO A 77 -11.62 1.21 -0.30
N GLY A 78 -11.46 0.95 -1.60
CA GLY A 78 -10.85 1.85 -2.58
C GLY A 78 -9.40 1.51 -2.93
N LEU A 79 -8.89 0.37 -2.47
CA LEU A 79 -7.57 -0.14 -2.85
C LEU A 79 -7.61 -0.88 -4.18
N ILE A 80 -8.65 -1.67 -4.40
CA ILE A 80 -8.80 -2.48 -5.61
C ILE A 80 -9.10 -1.55 -6.80
N GLU A 81 -8.57 -1.89 -7.96
CA GLU A 81 -8.56 -1.10 -9.20
C GLU A 81 -7.61 0.10 -9.19
N SER A 82 -7.06 0.46 -8.03
CA SER A 82 -6.21 1.63 -7.88
C SER A 82 -4.79 1.38 -8.39
N ILE A 83 -4.18 2.46 -8.87
CA ILE A 83 -2.83 2.48 -9.41
C ILE A 83 -2.01 3.46 -8.58
N PHE A 84 -1.02 2.94 -7.88
CA PHE A 84 -0.20 3.68 -6.94
C PHE A 84 1.22 3.87 -7.44
N ASP A 85 1.87 4.94 -6.99
CA ASP A 85 3.32 5.06 -7.04
C ASP A 85 4.01 4.24 -5.94
N GLY A 86 5.35 4.33 -5.86
CA GLY A 86 6.16 3.63 -4.87
C GLY A 86 5.86 3.95 -3.39
N ILE A 87 5.13 5.03 -3.10
CA ILE A 87 4.76 5.44 -1.74
C ILE A 87 3.24 5.50 -1.53
N GLN A 88 2.48 4.78 -2.35
CA GLN A 88 1.02 4.66 -2.26
C GLN A 88 0.22 5.93 -2.60
N ARG A 89 0.75 6.82 -3.45
CA ARG A 89 -0.03 7.93 -4.00
C ARG A 89 -0.73 7.50 -5.30
N PRO A 90 -2.03 7.76 -5.47
CA PRO A 90 -2.77 7.37 -6.67
C PRO A 90 -2.34 8.19 -7.89
N LEU A 91 -1.86 7.51 -8.94
CA LEU A 91 -1.24 8.15 -10.11
C LEU A 91 -2.24 8.91 -10.98
N ASP A 92 -3.48 8.46 -11.06
CA ASP A 92 -4.57 9.12 -11.76
C ASP A 92 -4.91 10.47 -11.10
N ILE A 93 -5.00 10.51 -9.77
CA ILE A 93 -5.24 11.75 -9.02
C ILE A 93 -4.05 12.70 -9.13
N ILE A 94 -2.81 12.19 -9.08
CA ILE A 94 -1.60 13.00 -9.31
C ILE A 94 -1.68 13.66 -10.69
N ARG A 95 -1.95 12.87 -11.74
CA ARG A 95 -2.05 13.37 -13.11
C ARG A 95 -3.12 14.45 -13.25
N ASP A 96 -4.27 14.27 -12.64
CA ASP A 96 -5.37 15.23 -12.73
C ASP A 96 -5.03 16.56 -12.02
N GLN A 97 -4.11 16.55 -11.04
CA GLN A 97 -3.64 17.77 -10.35
C GLN A 97 -2.44 18.44 -11.03
N THR A 98 -1.47 17.67 -11.54
CA THR A 98 -0.16 18.20 -11.97
C THR A 98 0.16 17.99 -13.45
N GLY A 99 -0.74 17.35 -14.19
CA GLY A 99 -0.59 17.04 -15.60
C GLY A 99 0.27 15.79 -15.84
N ASP A 100 0.92 15.73 -17.01
CA ASP A 100 1.65 14.53 -17.46
C ASP A 100 2.95 14.26 -16.69
N ASN A 101 3.41 15.23 -15.88
CA ASN A 101 4.61 15.10 -15.06
C ASN A 101 4.24 15.04 -13.57
N ILE A 102 4.93 14.18 -12.83
CA ILE A 102 4.81 14.09 -11.37
C ILE A 102 5.59 15.25 -10.76
N SER A 103 4.89 16.22 -10.17
CA SER A 103 5.57 17.30 -9.44
C SER A 103 5.98 16.85 -8.03
N ARG A 104 6.95 17.57 -7.46
CA ARG A 104 7.49 17.29 -6.13
C ARG A 104 6.59 17.81 -5.03
N GLY A 105 6.69 17.22 -3.84
CA GLY A 105 6.07 17.72 -2.62
C GLY A 105 4.55 17.53 -2.54
N ILE A 106 3.96 16.77 -3.49
CA ILE A 106 2.53 16.53 -3.52
C ILE A 106 2.15 15.54 -2.41
N GLU A 107 1.16 15.93 -1.60
CA GLU A 107 0.56 15.09 -0.58
C GLU A 107 -0.88 14.75 -0.97
N ILE A 108 -1.08 13.54 -1.48
CA ILE A 108 -2.39 13.00 -1.84
C ILE A 108 -2.67 11.78 -0.96
N PRO A 109 -3.86 11.68 -0.32
CA PRO A 109 -4.28 10.48 0.38
C PRO A 109 -4.33 9.26 -0.54
N ALA A 110 -3.88 8.11 -0.05
CA ALA A 110 -3.90 6.87 -0.81
C ALA A 110 -5.32 6.43 -1.20
N LEU A 111 -6.28 6.53 -0.26
CA LEU A 111 -7.69 6.21 -0.54
C LEU A 111 -8.51 7.49 -0.60
N GLU A 112 -9.39 7.57 -1.60
CA GLU A 112 -10.33 8.66 -1.75
C GLU A 112 -11.21 8.84 -0.50
N ARG A 113 -11.36 10.10 -0.08
CA ARG A 113 -12.08 10.45 1.15
C ARG A 113 -13.55 10.79 0.93
N ASP A 114 -13.94 11.03 -0.31
CA ASP A 114 -15.28 11.51 -0.66
C ASP A 114 -16.20 10.39 -1.17
N ILE A 115 -15.66 9.18 -1.37
CA ILE A 115 -16.44 8.00 -1.77
C ILE A 115 -17.13 7.39 -0.55
N LYS A 116 -18.45 7.21 -0.67
CA LYS A 116 -19.26 6.46 0.29
C LYS A 116 -19.34 5.00 -0.08
N TRP A 117 -19.20 4.16 0.93
CA TRP A 117 -19.27 2.71 0.82
C TRP A 117 -20.39 2.15 1.68
N HIS A 118 -21.13 1.18 1.14
CA HIS A 118 -22.13 0.45 1.88
C HIS A 118 -21.46 -0.55 2.84
N PHE A 119 -21.44 -0.21 4.12
CA PHE A 119 -20.94 -1.09 5.17
C PHE A 119 -22.06 -1.98 5.72
N LYS A 120 -21.85 -3.29 5.62
CA LYS A 120 -22.73 -4.31 6.19
C LYS A 120 -22.07 -4.96 7.41
N PRO A 121 -22.61 -4.76 8.62
CA PRO A 121 -22.05 -5.37 9.82
C PRO A 121 -22.30 -6.88 9.86
N LEU A 122 -21.31 -7.62 10.37
CA LEU A 122 -21.40 -9.08 10.61
C LEU A 122 -21.41 -9.43 12.10
N VAL A 123 -20.99 -8.49 12.96
CA VAL A 123 -21.07 -8.61 14.42
C VAL A 123 -22.21 -7.76 14.98
N LYS A 124 -22.64 -8.07 16.20
CA LYS A 124 -23.71 -7.38 16.91
C LYS A 124 -23.17 -6.64 18.12
N LYS A 125 -23.97 -5.68 18.60
CA LYS A 125 -23.71 -5.00 19.87
C LYS A 125 -23.62 -6.04 21.00
N GLY A 126 -22.53 -5.98 21.74
CA GLY A 126 -22.23 -6.87 22.86
C GLY A 126 -21.31 -8.04 22.52
N ASP A 127 -20.97 -8.27 21.26
CA ASP A 127 -20.02 -9.31 20.88
C ASP A 127 -18.60 -8.96 21.34
N VAL A 128 -17.83 -9.96 21.71
CA VAL A 128 -16.40 -9.81 22.05
C VAL A 128 -15.60 -10.03 20.78
N VAL A 129 -14.80 -9.04 20.41
CA VAL A 129 -13.97 -9.05 19.20
C VAL A 129 -12.49 -8.98 19.56
N LYS A 130 -11.69 -9.71 18.78
CA LYS A 130 -10.24 -9.83 18.88
C LYS A 130 -9.57 -9.31 17.60
N PRO A 131 -8.27 -8.99 17.67
CA PRO A 131 -7.45 -8.67 16.50
C PRO A 131 -7.66 -9.65 15.33
N GLY A 132 -8.00 -9.12 14.16
CA GLY A 132 -8.25 -9.91 12.95
C GLY A 132 -9.69 -10.43 12.80
N ASP A 133 -10.56 -10.30 13.81
CA ASP A 133 -11.98 -10.68 13.66
C ASP A 133 -12.67 -9.76 12.65
N ILE A 134 -13.57 -10.32 11.85
CA ILE A 134 -14.31 -9.58 10.82
C ILE A 134 -15.51 -8.91 11.50
N ILE A 135 -15.53 -7.58 11.50
CA ILE A 135 -16.63 -6.78 12.07
C ILE A 135 -17.73 -6.51 11.04
N GLY A 136 -17.38 -6.50 9.75
CA GLY A 136 -18.32 -6.29 8.66
C GLY A 136 -17.66 -6.42 7.31
N GLU A 137 -18.44 -6.16 6.27
CA GLU A 137 -18.02 -6.27 4.89
C GLU A 137 -18.51 -5.10 4.04
N VAL A 138 -17.73 -4.77 3.02
CA VAL A 138 -18.04 -3.78 2.00
C VAL A 138 -17.88 -4.46 0.65
N LYS A 139 -18.84 -4.29 -0.26
CA LYS A 139 -18.67 -4.72 -1.64
C LYS A 139 -17.85 -3.66 -2.38
N GLU A 140 -16.54 -3.87 -2.47
CA GLU A 140 -15.60 -2.92 -3.07
C GLU A 140 -15.67 -2.96 -4.60
N THR A 141 -15.70 -4.16 -5.17
CA THR A 141 -15.95 -4.37 -6.60
C THR A 141 -17.04 -5.41 -6.82
N VAL A 142 -17.39 -5.67 -8.07
CA VAL A 142 -18.30 -6.76 -8.41
C VAL A 142 -17.77 -8.14 -8.00
N LEU A 143 -16.43 -8.29 -7.92
CA LEU A 143 -15.75 -9.53 -7.56
C LEU A 143 -15.32 -9.57 -6.08
N VAL A 144 -14.99 -8.41 -5.51
CA VAL A 144 -14.30 -8.34 -4.22
C VAL A 144 -15.24 -7.88 -3.13
N ILE A 145 -15.43 -8.75 -2.14
CA ILE A 145 -16.02 -8.40 -0.85
C ILE A 145 -14.88 -8.08 0.12
N HIS A 146 -14.71 -6.80 0.41
CA HIS A 146 -13.71 -6.30 1.34
C HIS A 146 -14.16 -6.55 2.77
N LYS A 147 -13.40 -7.36 3.50
CA LYS A 147 -13.68 -7.67 4.91
C LYS A 147 -13.03 -6.60 5.80
N ILE A 148 -13.86 -5.88 6.56
CA ILE A 148 -13.39 -4.94 7.56
C ILE A 148 -13.06 -5.74 8.83
N MET A 149 -11.78 -5.75 9.19
CA MET A 149 -11.26 -6.55 10.30
C MET A 149 -10.88 -5.68 11.49
N MET A 150 -10.84 -6.26 12.68
CA MET A 150 -10.39 -5.59 13.89
C MET A 150 -8.87 -5.28 13.82
N PRO A 151 -8.43 -4.05 14.13
CA PRO A 151 -7.00 -3.70 14.19
C PRO A 151 -6.22 -4.55 15.19
N HIS A 152 -4.91 -4.71 14.94
CA HIS A 152 -4.07 -5.66 15.67
C HIS A 152 -3.95 -5.39 17.18
N HIS A 153 -4.01 -4.13 17.61
CA HIS A 153 -3.79 -3.74 19.00
C HIS A 153 -5.08 -3.46 19.77
N THR A 154 -6.22 -3.94 19.27
CA THR A 154 -7.52 -3.59 19.81
C THR A 154 -8.35 -4.85 20.04
N GLU A 155 -8.70 -5.08 21.30
CA GLU A 155 -9.59 -6.14 21.76
C GLU A 155 -10.63 -5.54 22.69
N GLY A 156 -11.86 -6.06 22.66
CA GLY A 156 -12.90 -5.54 23.53
C GLY A 156 -14.29 -5.99 23.15
N LYS A 157 -15.29 -5.30 23.70
CA LYS A 157 -16.70 -5.58 23.47
C LYS A 157 -17.29 -4.52 22.55
N VAL A 158 -18.04 -4.93 21.54
CA VAL A 158 -18.70 -4.01 20.61
C VAL A 158 -19.78 -3.23 21.36
N LYS A 159 -19.62 -1.91 21.48
CA LYS A 159 -20.58 -1.03 22.13
C LYS A 159 -21.65 -0.56 21.16
N THR A 160 -21.23 -0.15 19.97
CA THR A 160 -22.12 0.25 18.89
C THR A 160 -21.54 -0.18 17.55
N ILE A 161 -22.41 -0.62 16.65
CA ILE A 161 -22.05 -0.88 15.26
C ILE A 161 -23.18 -0.33 14.39
N LYS A 162 -22.81 0.37 13.32
CA LYS A 162 -23.77 1.01 12.41
C LYS A 162 -23.78 0.26 11.08
N GLN A 163 -24.90 0.33 10.38
CA GLN A 163 -25.05 -0.14 9.00
C GLN A 163 -25.47 1.05 8.14
N GLY A 164 -24.98 1.12 6.90
CA GLY A 164 -25.32 2.19 5.97
C GLY A 164 -24.16 2.62 5.10
N GLU A 165 -24.32 3.79 4.48
CA GLU A 165 -23.29 4.43 3.65
C GLU A 165 -22.36 5.28 4.51
N PHE A 166 -21.05 5.02 4.43
CA PHE A 166 -20.03 5.71 5.21
C PHE A 166 -18.82 6.05 4.34
N LEU A 167 -18.15 7.15 4.64
CA LEU A 167 -16.80 7.41 4.12
C LEU A 167 -15.80 6.47 4.79
N VAL A 168 -14.64 6.26 4.17
CA VAL A 168 -13.58 5.41 4.76
C VAL A 168 -13.06 5.92 6.11
N THR A 169 -13.24 7.21 6.39
CA THR A 169 -12.87 7.89 7.64
C THR A 169 -13.99 7.95 8.67
N ASP A 170 -15.22 7.62 8.30
CA ASP A 170 -16.35 7.68 9.23
C ASP A 170 -16.28 6.56 10.26
N THR A 171 -16.75 6.84 11.47
CA THR A 171 -16.80 5.84 12.54
C THR A 171 -17.98 4.88 12.33
N ILE A 172 -17.64 3.62 12.04
CA ILE A 172 -18.59 2.53 11.77
C ILE A 172 -18.86 1.66 13.01
N CYS A 173 -17.89 1.58 13.93
CA CYS A 173 -17.96 0.74 15.11
C CYS A 173 -17.25 1.40 16.30
N GLU A 174 -17.81 1.25 17.49
CA GLU A 174 -17.15 1.62 18.75
C GLU A 174 -16.95 0.38 19.60
N VAL A 175 -15.72 0.18 20.08
CA VAL A 175 -15.34 -0.98 20.89
C VAL A 175 -14.88 -0.50 22.26
N GLU A 176 -15.46 -1.07 23.30
CA GLU A 176 -15.06 -0.86 24.69
C GLU A 176 -13.88 -1.79 25.01
N THR A 177 -12.70 -1.20 25.13
CA THR A 177 -11.45 -1.89 25.46
C THR A 177 -11.09 -1.67 26.93
N LYS A 178 -10.10 -2.40 27.45
CA LYS A 178 -9.56 -2.18 28.80
C LYS A 178 -8.99 -0.77 29.00
N ASN A 179 -8.55 -0.12 27.93
CA ASN A 179 -7.92 1.20 27.95
C ASN A 179 -8.93 2.33 27.64
N GLY A 180 -10.22 2.00 27.49
CA GLY A 180 -11.28 2.94 27.16
C GLY A 180 -11.97 2.63 25.83
N LEU A 181 -12.82 3.57 25.40
CA LEU A 181 -13.61 3.45 24.18
C LEU A 181 -12.76 3.80 22.95
N VAL A 182 -12.71 2.90 21.97
CA VAL A 182 -12.00 3.09 20.70
C VAL A 182 -13.00 3.15 19.56
N SER A 183 -12.89 4.21 18.75
CA SER A 183 -13.68 4.38 17.52
C SER A 183 -12.93 3.76 16.34
N LEU A 184 -13.64 2.94 15.56
CA LEU A 184 -13.12 2.24 14.39
C LEU A 184 -13.74 2.80 13.11
N THR A 185 -12.89 2.94 12.11
CA THR A 185 -13.24 3.31 10.74
C THR A 185 -13.02 2.12 9.81
N MET A 186 -13.33 2.27 8.52
CA MET A 186 -13.01 1.26 7.50
C MET A 186 -11.53 1.29 7.08
N LEU A 187 -10.86 2.42 7.33
CA LEU A 187 -9.47 2.67 7.01
C LEU A 187 -8.53 2.26 8.16
N GLN A 188 -7.49 1.50 7.84
CA GLN A 188 -6.40 1.19 8.74
C GLN A 188 -5.07 1.67 8.17
N ARG A 189 -4.17 2.12 9.04
CA ARG A 189 -2.78 2.43 8.67
C ARG A 189 -1.88 1.32 9.17
N TRP A 190 -0.98 0.85 8.31
CA TRP A 190 -0.06 -0.24 8.63
C TRP A 190 1.38 0.10 8.23
N PRO A 191 2.38 -0.05 9.12
CA PRO A 191 3.75 0.30 8.79
C PRO A 191 4.33 -0.71 7.79
N VAL A 192 4.87 -0.22 6.68
CA VAL A 192 5.27 -1.09 5.54
C VAL A 192 6.42 -2.03 5.87
N ARG A 193 7.29 -1.63 6.81
CA ARG A 193 8.45 -2.42 7.25
C ARG A 193 8.09 -3.50 8.28
N GLN A 194 6.86 -3.50 8.79
CA GLN A 194 6.39 -4.51 9.72
C GLN A 194 5.46 -5.48 8.99
N PRO A 195 5.78 -6.78 8.89
CA PRO A 195 4.87 -7.74 8.31
C PRO A 195 3.57 -7.81 9.14
N ARG A 196 2.43 -7.97 8.46
CA ARG A 196 1.16 -8.17 9.14
C ARG A 196 1.20 -9.48 9.94
N PRO A 197 0.73 -9.49 11.19
CA PRO A 197 0.81 -10.66 12.07
C PRO A 197 -0.15 -11.76 11.61
N TYR A 198 0.24 -13.00 11.88
CA TYR A 198 -0.55 -14.20 11.61
C TYR A 198 -0.47 -15.14 12.83
N LYS A 199 -1.45 -16.05 12.96
CA LYS A 199 -1.53 -16.98 14.09
C LYS A 199 -0.50 -18.10 13.98
N GLU A 200 -0.46 -18.77 12.83
CA GLU A 200 0.48 -19.85 12.54
C GLU A 200 0.84 -19.85 11.06
N ARG A 201 2.05 -20.33 10.73
CA ARG A 201 2.49 -20.48 9.35
C ARG A 201 2.23 -21.90 8.90
N LEU A 202 1.38 -22.06 7.89
CA LEU A 202 1.08 -23.35 7.28
C LEU A 202 2.05 -23.62 6.11
N ALA A 203 2.34 -24.90 5.87
CA ALA A 203 3.11 -25.31 4.70
C ALA A 203 2.24 -25.19 3.42
N PRO A 204 2.75 -24.63 2.32
CA PRO A 204 1.98 -24.47 1.09
C PRO A 204 1.89 -25.81 0.35
N THR A 205 0.80 -26.55 0.55
CA THR A 205 0.56 -27.88 -0.06
C THR A 205 -0.41 -27.86 -1.23
N VAL A 206 -1.18 -26.78 -1.37
CA VAL A 206 -2.18 -26.62 -2.44
C VAL A 206 -1.49 -26.01 -3.66
N LEU A 207 -1.63 -26.61 -4.83
CA LEU A 207 -1.11 -26.03 -6.08
C LEU A 207 -1.83 -24.72 -6.42
N LEU A 208 -1.09 -23.78 -7.01
CA LEU A 208 -1.62 -22.58 -7.65
C LEU A 208 -1.67 -22.85 -9.16
N PRO A 209 -2.84 -23.16 -9.75
CA PRO A 209 -2.97 -23.28 -11.19
C PRO A 209 -2.59 -21.96 -11.84
N THR A 210 -1.60 -22.00 -12.74
CA THR A 210 -1.10 -20.82 -13.47
C THR A 210 -1.61 -20.74 -14.90
N GLY A 211 -2.16 -21.85 -15.42
CA GLY A 211 -2.57 -22.00 -16.82
C GLY A 211 -1.39 -22.17 -17.78
N GLN A 212 -0.15 -22.16 -17.28
CA GLN A 212 1.06 -22.32 -18.08
C GLN A 212 1.53 -23.77 -17.98
N ARG A 213 1.40 -24.54 -19.07
CA ARG A 213 1.71 -25.99 -19.09
C ARG A 213 3.07 -26.33 -18.49
N VAL A 214 4.11 -25.56 -18.81
CA VAL A 214 5.48 -25.81 -18.32
C VAL A 214 5.59 -25.58 -16.81
N ILE A 215 4.93 -24.56 -16.27
CA ILE A 215 4.93 -24.25 -14.85
C ILE A 215 4.10 -25.30 -14.12
N ASP A 216 2.85 -25.52 -14.53
CA ASP A 216 1.94 -26.43 -13.84
C ASP A 216 2.40 -27.90 -13.87
N THR A 217 3.18 -28.31 -14.89
CA THR A 217 3.65 -29.70 -15.03
C THR A 217 5.02 -29.94 -14.42
N PHE A 218 6.01 -29.08 -14.71
CA PHE A 218 7.42 -29.35 -14.37
C PHE A 218 7.93 -28.51 -13.21
N PHE A 219 7.41 -27.29 -13.04
CA PHE A 219 7.86 -26.35 -12.01
C PHE A 219 6.68 -25.75 -11.23
N PRO A 220 5.84 -26.61 -10.60
CA PRO A 220 4.59 -26.16 -10.02
C PRO A 220 4.82 -25.22 -8.84
N ILE A 221 3.97 -24.21 -8.75
CA ILE A 221 3.97 -23.23 -7.66
C ILE A 221 2.80 -23.58 -6.74
N ALA A 222 3.03 -23.62 -5.43
CA ALA A 222 1.96 -23.79 -4.45
C ALA A 222 1.37 -22.43 -4.03
N LYS A 223 0.08 -22.38 -3.65
CA LYS A 223 -0.56 -21.20 -3.04
C LYS A 223 0.17 -20.86 -1.73
N GLY A 224 0.80 -19.68 -1.67
CA GLY A 224 1.69 -19.27 -0.58
C GLY A 224 3.16 -19.68 -0.75
N GLY A 225 3.51 -20.32 -1.86
CA GLY A 225 4.89 -20.59 -2.27
C GLY A 225 5.59 -19.37 -2.88
N THR A 226 6.90 -19.50 -3.09
CA THR A 226 7.73 -18.48 -3.72
C THR A 226 8.33 -19.04 -5.00
N ALA A 227 8.24 -18.28 -6.10
CA ALA A 227 8.89 -18.61 -7.36
C ALA A 227 9.80 -17.46 -7.79
N CYS A 228 10.87 -17.79 -8.50
CA CYS A 228 11.79 -16.82 -9.08
C CYS A 228 11.91 -17.08 -10.58
N CYS A 229 11.82 -16.02 -11.39
CA CYS A 229 12.00 -16.08 -12.84
C CYS A 229 13.23 -15.25 -13.25
N PRO A 230 14.45 -15.76 -13.01
CA PRO A 230 15.66 -15.08 -13.45
C PRO A 230 15.80 -15.22 -14.97
N GLY A 231 16.29 -14.19 -15.63
CA GLY A 231 16.53 -14.24 -17.07
C GLY A 231 17.20 -12.98 -17.62
N PRO A 232 17.90 -13.08 -18.76
CA PRO A 232 18.54 -11.93 -19.39
C PRO A 232 17.52 -10.91 -19.87
N PHE A 233 17.99 -9.71 -20.23
CA PHE A 233 17.13 -8.70 -20.83
C PHE A 233 16.46 -9.26 -22.11
N GLY A 234 15.16 -8.99 -22.29
CA GLY A 234 14.40 -9.47 -23.46
C GLY A 234 13.98 -10.94 -23.43
N SER A 235 14.22 -11.70 -22.34
CA SER A 235 13.88 -13.13 -22.25
C SER A 235 12.40 -13.43 -21.98
N GLY A 236 11.51 -12.44 -22.05
CA GLY A 236 10.07 -12.61 -21.80
C GLY A 236 9.67 -12.70 -20.33
N LYS A 237 10.47 -12.19 -19.38
CA LYS A 237 10.13 -12.16 -17.94
C LYS A 237 8.78 -11.48 -17.69
N THR A 238 8.59 -10.28 -18.23
CA THR A 238 7.36 -9.49 -18.13
C THR A 238 6.16 -10.25 -18.71
N VAL A 239 6.36 -10.94 -19.84
CA VAL A 239 5.30 -11.76 -20.46
C VAL A 239 4.85 -12.89 -19.53
N ILE A 240 5.79 -13.59 -18.88
CA ILE A 240 5.44 -14.64 -17.91
C ILE A 240 4.67 -14.04 -16.73
N GLN A 241 5.11 -12.91 -16.18
CA GLN A 241 4.40 -12.25 -15.08
C GLN A 241 2.99 -11.80 -15.47
N HIS A 242 2.81 -11.29 -16.69
CA HIS A 242 1.48 -10.95 -17.22
C HIS A 242 0.58 -12.19 -17.33
N GLN A 243 1.12 -13.31 -17.81
CA GLN A 243 0.36 -14.55 -17.90
C GLN A 243 -0.02 -15.06 -16.51
N LEU A 244 0.86 -14.97 -15.52
CA LEU A 244 0.54 -15.31 -14.14
C LEU A 244 -0.55 -14.38 -13.57
N ALA A 245 -0.43 -13.07 -13.75
CA ALA A 245 -1.46 -12.12 -13.30
C ALA A 245 -2.84 -12.38 -13.93
N LYS A 246 -2.86 -12.77 -15.22
CA LYS A 246 -4.10 -13.02 -15.98
C LYS A 246 -4.76 -14.35 -15.60
N TRP A 247 -3.98 -15.42 -15.51
CA TRP A 247 -4.49 -16.81 -15.48
C TRP A 247 -4.35 -17.51 -14.13
N ALA A 248 -3.54 -16.97 -13.20
CA ALA A 248 -3.40 -17.61 -11.91
C ALA A 248 -4.73 -17.60 -11.15
N GLU A 249 -5.05 -18.74 -10.52
CA GLU A 249 -6.24 -18.88 -9.69
C GLU A 249 -6.03 -18.24 -8.31
N ALA A 250 -6.00 -16.90 -8.31
CA ALA A 250 -5.88 -16.07 -7.13
C ALA A 250 -7.05 -15.07 -7.07
N GLU A 251 -7.55 -14.82 -5.86
CA GLU A 251 -8.67 -13.90 -5.63
C GLU A 251 -8.29 -12.45 -5.86
N ILE A 252 -7.08 -12.06 -5.43
CA ILE A 252 -6.53 -10.71 -5.59
C ILE A 252 -5.13 -10.81 -6.18
N ILE A 253 -4.82 -9.92 -7.12
CA ILE A 253 -3.47 -9.75 -7.68
C ILE A 253 -2.89 -8.42 -7.18
N VAL A 254 -1.70 -8.45 -6.59
CA VAL A 254 -0.92 -7.24 -6.30
C VAL A 254 0.28 -7.25 -7.23
N TYR A 255 0.29 -6.36 -8.21
CA TYR A 255 1.35 -6.27 -9.19
C TYR A 255 2.25 -5.08 -8.86
N ILE A 256 3.54 -5.33 -8.68
CA ILE A 256 4.52 -4.31 -8.30
C ILE A 256 5.56 -4.21 -9.43
N GLY A 257 5.45 -3.16 -10.24
CA GLY A 257 6.46 -2.81 -11.23
C GLY A 257 7.53 -1.94 -10.59
N CYS A 258 8.71 -2.49 -10.35
CA CYS A 258 9.82 -1.81 -9.69
C CYS A 258 11.01 -1.67 -10.64
N GLY A 259 11.37 -0.43 -10.98
CA GLY A 259 12.48 -0.12 -11.88
C GLY A 259 12.26 -0.57 -13.33
N GLU A 260 11.03 -0.96 -13.68
CA GLU A 260 10.69 -1.39 -15.03
C GLU A 260 10.51 -0.18 -15.96
N ARG A 261 10.49 -0.45 -17.27
CA ARG A 261 10.26 0.58 -18.28
C ARG A 261 8.83 1.10 -18.20
N GLY A 262 8.66 2.42 -18.30
CA GLY A 262 7.33 3.05 -18.28
C GLY A 262 6.36 2.50 -19.34
N ASN A 263 6.88 2.11 -20.52
CA ASN A 263 6.06 1.48 -21.56
C ASN A 263 5.48 0.13 -21.13
N GLU A 264 6.25 -0.70 -20.40
CA GLU A 264 5.77 -1.99 -19.92
C GLU A 264 4.64 -1.82 -18.90
N MET A 265 4.77 -0.84 -18.01
CA MET A 265 3.70 -0.48 -17.08
C MET A 265 2.48 0.12 -17.79
N THR A 266 2.70 0.93 -18.82
CA THR A 266 1.60 1.49 -19.62
C THR A 266 0.83 0.39 -20.36
N ASP A 267 1.53 -0.62 -20.89
CA ASP A 267 0.89 -1.77 -21.54
C ASP A 267 0.01 -2.55 -20.55
N VAL A 268 0.49 -2.78 -19.32
CA VAL A 268 -0.32 -3.37 -18.24
C VAL A 268 -1.59 -2.57 -18.01
N LEU A 269 -1.47 -1.24 -17.87
CA LEU A 269 -2.58 -0.33 -17.62
C LEU A 269 -3.61 -0.31 -18.76
N MET A 270 -3.15 -0.44 -20.01
CA MET A 270 -4.01 -0.42 -21.19
C MET A 270 -4.65 -1.78 -21.51
N GLU A 271 -4.00 -2.88 -21.14
CA GLU A 271 -4.48 -4.24 -21.38
C GLU A 271 -5.40 -4.74 -20.26
N PHE A 272 -5.05 -4.55 -18.99
CA PHE A 272 -5.75 -5.17 -17.87
C PHE A 272 -7.24 -4.80 -17.78
N PRO A 273 -7.67 -3.57 -18.09
CA PRO A 273 -9.10 -3.23 -18.16
C PRO A 273 -9.86 -3.95 -19.29
N LYS A 274 -9.16 -4.35 -20.36
CA LYS A 274 -9.76 -5.03 -21.54
C LYS A 274 -9.79 -6.54 -21.38
N LEU A 275 -8.89 -7.07 -20.56
CA LEU A 275 -8.75 -8.50 -20.33
C LEU A 275 -9.77 -8.95 -19.31
N LYS A 276 -10.64 -9.87 -19.74
CA LYS A 276 -11.62 -10.49 -18.86
C LYS A 276 -11.01 -11.69 -18.17
N ASP A 277 -11.19 -11.75 -16.86
CA ASP A 277 -10.90 -12.93 -16.08
C ASP A 277 -11.75 -14.11 -16.60
N PRO A 278 -11.15 -15.24 -16.99
CA PRO A 278 -11.90 -16.39 -17.51
C PRO A 278 -12.90 -16.99 -16.51
N LEU A 279 -12.63 -16.84 -15.22
CA LEU A 279 -13.48 -17.40 -14.16
C LEU A 279 -14.70 -16.54 -13.90
N SER A 280 -14.53 -15.22 -13.81
CA SER A 280 -15.61 -14.30 -13.45
C SER A 280 -16.25 -13.57 -14.64
N GLY A 281 -15.56 -13.47 -15.78
CA GLY A 281 -15.99 -12.72 -16.95
C GLY A 281 -15.83 -11.19 -16.83
N GLU A 282 -15.35 -10.70 -15.69
CA GLU A 282 -15.15 -9.29 -15.38
C GLU A 282 -13.71 -8.84 -15.71
N PRO A 283 -13.45 -7.54 -15.91
CA PRO A 283 -12.10 -7.03 -16.13
C PRO A 283 -11.12 -7.43 -15.02
N LEU A 284 -9.88 -7.78 -15.38
CA LEU A 284 -8.85 -8.17 -14.43
C LEU A 284 -8.53 -7.08 -13.40
N MET A 285 -8.70 -5.81 -13.78
CA MET A 285 -8.55 -4.67 -12.87
C MET A 285 -9.47 -4.75 -11.64
N LYS A 286 -10.68 -5.34 -11.75
CA LYS A 286 -11.67 -5.46 -10.67
C LYS A 286 -11.21 -6.32 -9.49
N ARG A 287 -10.04 -6.96 -9.59
CA ARG A 287 -9.39 -7.74 -8.52
C ARG A 287 -7.89 -7.44 -8.38
N THR A 288 -7.39 -6.37 -9.01
CA THR A 288 -5.96 -6.07 -9.08
C THR A 288 -5.65 -4.74 -8.43
N VAL A 289 -4.52 -4.68 -7.73
CA VAL A 289 -3.87 -3.44 -7.28
C VAL A 289 -2.55 -3.32 -8.01
N LEU A 290 -2.28 -2.17 -8.61
CA LEU A 290 -1.05 -1.90 -9.34
C LEU A 290 -0.20 -0.91 -8.56
N ILE A 291 1.07 -1.23 -8.35
CA ILE A 291 2.09 -0.32 -7.80
C ILE A 291 3.16 -0.16 -8.86
N ALA A 292 3.44 1.07 -9.26
CA ALA A 292 4.38 1.41 -10.31
C ALA A 292 5.43 2.38 -9.79
N ASN A 293 6.69 1.95 -9.80
CA ASN A 293 7.85 2.83 -9.65
C ASN A 293 8.75 2.58 -10.85
N THR A 294 8.64 3.43 -11.88
CA THR A 294 9.38 3.24 -13.13
C THR A 294 10.86 3.56 -12.96
N SER A 295 11.70 3.13 -13.91
CA SER A 295 13.16 3.32 -13.85
C SER A 295 13.64 4.78 -13.72
N ASN A 296 12.81 5.74 -14.08
CA ASN A 296 13.06 7.18 -13.98
C ASN A 296 12.39 7.83 -12.75
N MET A 297 11.71 7.03 -11.92
CA MET A 297 11.21 7.46 -10.62
C MET A 297 12.28 7.22 -9.54
N PRO A 298 12.25 8.00 -8.44
CA PRO A 298 13.18 7.89 -7.31
C PRO A 298 13.22 6.51 -6.64
#